data_AF-A0A815L5S2-F1
#
_entry.id   AF-A0A815L5S2-F1
#
_cell.length_a   1.000
_cell.length_b   1.000
_cell.length_c   1.000
_cell.angle_alpha   90.00
_cell.angle_beta   90.00
_cell.angle_gamma   90.00
#
_symmetry.space_group_name_H-M   'P 1'
#
loop_
_entity.id
_entity.type
_entity.pdbx_description
1 polymer ?
#
loop_
_entity_poly.entity_id
_entity_poly.type
_entity_poly.pdbx_seq_one_letter_code
_entity_poly.pdbx_strand_id
1 'polypeptide(L)'
;SSHVQWYWQKSNGEFHLYNDMMNEIFEKLYVHWKLYDEPSEFETPLLSSLIEDLSATYKIDLANNRQTNTRTSHSRLIARRLTHTSSDNRHWFYFDNDIGWIRYEQQAENQIEQAFQCYRSGQGSFTVDIRLPGRSDTHQFNFLKGQQRIKSTTMTANIKRE
;
A
#
# COMPACT_ATOMS: atom_id res chain seq x y z
N SER A 1 6.18 -1.88 -15.94
CA SER A 1 6.01 -0.44 -16.22
C SER A 1 6.59 0.33 -15.04
N SER A 2 6.91 1.63 -15.18
CA SER A 2 7.27 2.45 -14.01
C SER A 2 5.99 2.91 -13.32
N HIS A 3 5.80 2.52 -12.07
CA HIS A 3 4.69 3.01 -11.23
C HIS A 3 5.21 4.09 -10.29
N VAL A 4 4.33 4.99 -9.85
CA VAL A 4 4.69 6.02 -8.89
C VAL A 4 4.13 5.64 -7.53
N GLN A 5 5.00 5.65 -6.52
CA GLN A 5 4.63 5.39 -5.15
C GLN A 5 5.00 6.57 -4.26
N TRP A 6 4.03 7.01 -3.46
CA TRP A 6 4.18 7.99 -2.42
C TRP A 6 4.46 7.32 -1.07
N TYR A 7 5.27 7.99 -0.26
CA TYR A 7 5.72 7.56 1.05
C TYR A 7 5.60 8.70 2.06
N TRP A 8 5.47 8.36 3.33
CA TRP A 8 5.56 9.24 4.48
C TRP A 8 6.62 8.73 5.46
N GLN A 9 7.27 9.65 6.15
CA GLN A 9 8.32 9.34 7.10
C GLN A 9 7.76 9.09 8.50
N LYS A 10 8.15 7.97 9.11
CA LYS A 10 7.90 7.67 10.53
C LYS A 10 8.85 8.45 11.43
N SER A 11 8.53 8.46 12.73
CA SER A 11 9.37 9.08 13.78
C SER A 11 10.79 8.50 13.84
N ASN A 12 10.97 7.23 13.47
CA ASN A 12 12.29 6.58 13.39
C ASN A 12 13.07 6.90 12.10
N GLY A 13 12.52 7.76 11.23
CA GLY A 13 13.14 8.17 9.97
C GLY A 13 12.85 7.24 8.78
N GLU A 14 12.23 6.08 8.99
CA GLU A 14 11.89 5.14 7.92
C GLU A 14 10.72 5.66 7.08
N PHE A 15 10.79 5.43 5.78
CA PHE A 15 9.71 5.79 4.87
C PHE A 15 8.74 4.62 4.71
N HIS A 16 7.50 4.84 5.13
CA HIS A 16 6.37 3.95 4.91
C HIS A 16 5.55 4.44 3.74
N LEU A 17 4.96 3.52 3.00
CA LEU A 17 4.19 3.92 1.83
C LEU A 17 2.74 4.27 2.19
N TYR A 18 2.14 5.11 1.36
CA TYR A 18 0.70 5.35 1.40
C TYR A 18 -0.04 4.19 0.72
N ASN A 19 -1.23 3.87 1.22
CA ASN A 19 -2.10 2.93 0.54
C ASN A 19 -2.53 3.45 -0.84
N ASP A 20 -3.14 2.58 -1.64
CA ASP A 20 -3.44 2.84 -3.04
C ASP A 20 -4.31 4.07 -3.24
N MET A 21 -5.39 4.21 -2.45
CA MET A 21 -6.28 5.37 -2.53
C MET A 21 -5.52 6.68 -2.30
N MET A 22 -4.71 6.76 -1.25
CA MET A 22 -3.94 7.97 -0.96
C MET A 22 -2.83 8.20 -1.98
N ASN A 23 -2.20 7.12 -2.46
CA ASN A 23 -1.21 7.19 -3.52
C ASN A 23 -1.79 7.79 -4.81
N GLU A 24 -2.98 7.36 -5.21
CA GLU A 24 -3.70 7.89 -6.38
C GLU A 24 -4.08 9.37 -6.20
N ILE A 25 -4.61 9.74 -5.03
CA ILE A 25 -4.96 11.14 -4.73
C ILE A 25 -3.71 12.02 -4.80
N PHE A 26 -2.61 11.61 -4.16
CA PHE A 26 -1.38 12.39 -4.12
C PHE A 26 -0.77 12.52 -5.51
N GLU A 27 -0.75 11.44 -6.29
CA GLU A 27 -0.22 11.49 -7.64
C GLU A 27 -1.05 12.38 -8.56
N LYS A 28 -2.38 12.30 -8.48
CA LYS A 28 -3.27 13.19 -9.24
C LYS A 28 -3.00 14.66 -8.92
N LEU A 29 -2.93 15.01 -7.63
CA LEU A 29 -2.71 16.39 -7.19
C LEU A 29 -1.31 16.89 -7.55
N TYR A 30 -0.30 16.02 -7.48
CA TYR A 30 1.05 16.36 -7.91
C TYR A 30 1.13 16.65 -9.41
N VAL A 31 0.48 15.82 -10.24
CA VAL A 31 0.39 16.04 -11.68
C VAL A 31 -0.33 17.37 -11.96
N HIS A 32 -1.40 17.65 -11.25
CA HIS A 32 -2.15 18.90 -11.42
C HIS A 32 -1.33 20.14 -11.05
N TRP A 33 -0.64 20.12 -9.91
CA TRP A 33 0.28 21.19 -9.54
C TRP A 33 1.40 21.38 -10.56
N LYS A 34 2.02 20.28 -11.01
CA LYS A 34 3.18 20.36 -11.93
C LYS A 34 2.82 20.74 -13.36
N LEU A 35 1.64 20.35 -13.86
CA LEU A 35 1.27 20.52 -15.27
C LEU A 35 0.19 21.56 -15.51
N TYR A 36 -0.65 21.85 -14.51
CA TYR A 36 -1.81 22.73 -14.65
C TYR A 36 -1.78 23.95 -13.70
N ASP A 37 -0.64 24.20 -13.05
CA ASP A 37 -0.43 25.36 -12.15
C ASP A 37 -1.44 25.43 -10.99
N GLU A 38 -1.98 24.28 -10.58
CA GLU A 38 -2.85 24.19 -9.41
C GLU A 38 -2.04 24.35 -8.11
N PRO A 39 -2.67 24.72 -6.97
CA PRO A 39 -1.96 24.89 -5.71
C PRO A 39 -1.17 23.64 -5.29
N SER A 40 0.06 23.84 -4.82
CA SER A 40 0.90 22.77 -4.26
C SER A 40 0.46 22.31 -2.87
N GLU A 41 -0.51 22.99 -2.28
CA GLU A 41 -1.00 22.75 -0.93
C GLU A 41 -2.48 22.36 -0.95
N PHE A 42 -2.84 21.34 -0.16
CA PHE A 42 -4.21 20.90 0.00
C PHE A 42 -4.44 20.25 1.36
N GLU A 43 -5.71 20.15 1.77
CA GLU A 43 -6.10 19.37 2.94
C GLU A 43 -6.71 18.03 2.51
N THR A 44 -6.30 16.95 3.18
CA THR A 44 -6.85 15.62 2.92
C THR A 44 -8.28 15.52 3.48
N PRO A 45 -9.15 14.67 2.91
CA PRO A 45 -10.32 14.21 3.66
C PRO A 45 -9.87 13.52 4.97
N LEU A 46 -10.82 13.32 5.89
CA LEU A 46 -10.56 12.63 7.15
C LEU A 46 -9.98 11.24 6.88
N LEU A 47 -8.71 11.04 7.23
CA LEU A 47 -8.05 9.75 7.04
C LEU A 47 -8.34 8.88 8.26
N SER A 48 -9.51 8.24 8.29
CA SER A 48 -9.77 7.19 9.27
C SER A 48 -9.00 5.93 8.86
N SER A 49 -8.16 5.44 9.78
CA SER A 49 -7.48 4.12 9.77
C SER A 49 -6.12 3.94 9.10
N LEU A 50 -5.45 5.00 8.61
CA LEU A 50 -4.29 4.80 7.71
C LEU A 50 -2.91 5.19 8.24
N ILE A 51 -2.87 5.91 9.36
CA ILE A 51 -1.66 6.35 10.02
C ILE A 51 -1.90 6.10 11.51
N GLU A 52 -0.85 5.85 12.28
CA GLU A 52 -0.90 5.56 13.72
C GLU A 52 -1.74 6.57 14.57
N ASP A 53 -2.19 7.68 13.98
CA ASP A 53 -3.16 8.62 14.53
C ASP A 53 -4.59 8.36 14.01
N LEU A 54 -5.50 8.14 14.95
CA LEU A 54 -6.96 8.24 14.80
C LEU A 54 -7.38 9.33 13.81
N SER A 55 -8.37 9.01 12.96
CA SER A 55 -9.12 9.91 12.05
C SER A 55 -8.67 11.37 12.09
N ALA A 56 -7.64 11.69 11.30
CA ALA A 56 -7.06 13.03 11.27
C ALA A 56 -7.12 13.60 9.84
N THR A 57 -7.33 14.90 9.78
CA THR A 57 -7.11 15.69 8.57
C THR A 57 -5.65 16.11 8.54
N TYR A 58 -5.06 16.12 7.34
CA TYR A 58 -3.70 16.55 7.15
C TYR A 58 -3.63 17.65 6.10
N LYS A 59 -2.78 18.65 6.34
CA LYS A 59 -2.34 19.59 5.32
C LYS A 59 -1.13 18.98 4.60
N ILE A 60 -1.20 18.90 3.29
CA ILE A 60 -0.13 18.43 2.41
C ILE A 60 0.48 19.63 1.69
N ASP A 61 1.80 19.67 1.66
CA ASP A 61 2.61 20.66 0.96
C ASP A 61 3.56 19.90 0.04
N LEU A 62 3.18 19.78 -1.24
CA LEU A 62 3.91 19.04 -2.26
C LEU A 62 5.21 19.77 -2.67
N ALA A 63 5.27 21.08 -2.51
CA ALA A 63 6.46 21.87 -2.84
C ALA A 63 7.60 21.57 -1.86
N ASN A 64 7.28 21.46 -0.58
CA ASN A 64 8.24 21.19 0.48
C ASN A 64 8.27 19.71 0.91
N ASN A 65 7.55 18.83 0.22
CA ASN A 65 7.45 17.41 0.55
C ASN A 65 7.09 17.18 2.03
N ARG A 66 6.04 17.87 2.51
CA ARG A 66 5.64 17.84 3.91
C ARG A 66 4.17 17.47 4.09
N GLN A 67 3.89 16.65 5.10
CA GLN A 67 2.55 16.40 5.62
C GLN A 67 2.49 16.92 7.05
N THR A 68 1.45 17.69 7.38
CA THR A 68 1.23 18.26 8.71
C THR A 68 -0.15 17.85 9.21
N ASN A 69 -0.21 17.24 10.41
CA ASN A 69 -1.47 16.93 11.08
C ASN A 69 -2.15 18.25 11.49
N THR A 70 -3.36 18.51 11.00
CA THR A 70 -4.02 19.81 11.27
C THR A 70 -4.45 19.98 12.72
N ARG A 71 -4.62 18.87 13.46
CA ARG A 71 -4.99 18.88 14.88
C ARG A 71 -3.79 19.08 15.80
N THR A 72 -2.68 18.40 15.52
CA THR A 72 -1.51 18.40 16.42
C THR A 72 -0.37 19.30 15.94
N SER A 73 -0.46 19.85 14.72
CA SER A 73 0.62 20.55 14.02
C SER A 73 1.89 19.72 13.80
N HIS A 74 1.87 18.43 14.17
CA HIS A 74 3.00 17.54 13.96
C HIS A 74 3.23 17.35 12.46
N SER A 75 4.47 17.51 12.03
CA SER A 75 4.85 17.46 10.62
C SER A 75 5.86 16.36 10.35
N ARG A 76 5.76 15.76 9.17
CA ARG A 76 6.65 14.71 8.69
C ARG A 76 6.93 14.87 7.20
N LEU A 77 8.04 14.30 6.76
CA LEU A 77 8.39 14.29 5.33
C LEU A 77 7.53 13.31 4.56
N ILE A 78 7.28 13.64 3.30
CA ILE A 78 6.69 12.74 2.30
C ILE A 78 7.66 12.60 1.13
N ALA A 79 7.53 11.55 0.33
CA ALA A 79 8.39 11.34 -0.82
C ALA A 79 7.65 10.65 -1.95
N ARG A 80 7.88 11.10 -3.17
CA ARG A 80 7.46 10.45 -4.41
C ARG A 80 8.63 9.66 -4.99
N ARG A 81 8.45 8.38 -5.28
CA ARG A 81 9.48 7.53 -5.90
C ARG A 81 8.90 6.78 -7.08
N LEU A 82 9.71 6.61 -8.12
CA LEU A 82 9.42 5.67 -9.20
C LEU A 82 9.78 4.27 -8.71
N THR A 83 8.82 3.37 -8.78
CA THR A 83 9.01 1.96 -8.48
C THR A 83 8.93 1.16 -9.77
N HIS A 84 9.81 0.17 -9.89
CA HIS A 84 9.72 -0.82 -10.95
C HIS A 84 8.72 -1.88 -10.50
N THR A 85 7.53 -1.92 -11.11
CA THR A 85 6.64 -3.07 -10.96
C THR A 85 7.06 -4.15 -11.96
N SER A 86 6.91 -5.41 -11.57
CA SER A 86 7.04 -6.54 -12.49
C SER A 86 6.13 -6.31 -13.70
N SER A 87 6.65 -6.56 -14.90
CA SER A 87 5.95 -6.30 -16.17
C SER A 87 4.73 -7.21 -16.42
N ASP A 88 4.50 -8.20 -15.56
CA ASP A 88 3.33 -9.08 -15.64
C ASP A 88 2.15 -8.29 -15.02
N ASN A 89 1.25 -7.79 -15.86
CA ASN A 89 0.13 -6.89 -15.52
C ASN A 89 -0.99 -7.63 -14.76
N ARG A 90 -0.60 -8.51 -13.82
CA ARG A 90 -1.49 -9.38 -13.08
C ARG A 90 -1.66 -8.90 -11.66
N HIS A 91 -2.86 -9.09 -11.16
CA HIS A 91 -3.33 -8.63 -9.87
C HIS A 91 -3.62 -9.81 -8.96
N TRP A 92 -3.43 -9.62 -7.66
CA TRP A 92 -3.74 -10.60 -6.65
C TRP A 92 -5.05 -10.24 -5.96
N PHE A 93 -5.85 -11.26 -5.71
CA PHE A 93 -7.14 -11.14 -5.03
C PHE A 93 -7.26 -12.16 -3.92
N TYR A 94 -8.05 -11.83 -2.91
CA TYR A 94 -8.55 -12.78 -1.93
C TYR A 94 -10.08 -12.85 -1.96
N PHE A 95 -10.62 -14.00 -1.59
CA PHE A 95 -12.05 -14.20 -1.50
C PHE A 95 -12.54 -13.83 -0.10
N ASP A 96 -13.50 -12.92 -0.05
CA ASP A 96 -14.28 -12.56 1.11
C ASP A 96 -15.71 -13.12 0.93
N ASN A 97 -16.29 -13.72 1.96
CA ASN A 97 -17.59 -14.38 1.84
C ASN A 97 -18.75 -13.41 1.60
N ASP A 98 -18.62 -12.16 2.03
CA ASP A 98 -19.70 -11.16 1.96
C ASP A 98 -19.57 -10.29 0.70
N ILE A 99 -18.33 -10.02 0.26
CA ILE A 99 -18.04 -9.09 -0.83
C ILE A 99 -17.61 -9.82 -2.12
N GLY A 100 -17.10 -11.05 -2.02
CA GLY A 100 -16.53 -11.80 -3.12
C GLY A 100 -15.03 -11.55 -3.29
N TRP A 101 -14.55 -11.49 -4.54
CA TRP A 101 -13.12 -11.30 -4.82
C TRP A 101 -12.71 -9.85 -4.60
N ILE A 102 -11.87 -9.61 -3.60
CA ILE A 102 -11.31 -8.31 -3.26
C ILE A 102 -9.84 -8.29 -3.70
N ARG A 103 -9.44 -7.27 -4.43
CA ARG A 103 -8.04 -7.06 -4.82
C ARG A 103 -7.22 -6.70 -3.59
N TYR A 104 -6.00 -7.23 -3.49
CA TYR A 104 -5.04 -6.74 -2.52
C TYR A 104 -4.58 -5.32 -2.89
N GLU A 105 -4.22 -4.53 -1.88
CA GLU A 105 -3.54 -3.26 -2.14
C GLU A 105 -2.21 -3.50 -2.85
N GLN A 106 -1.78 -2.58 -3.71
CA GLN A 106 -0.62 -2.71 -4.59
C GLN A 106 0.65 -3.10 -3.83
N GLN A 107 0.86 -2.59 -2.62
CA GLN A 107 2.02 -3.00 -1.81
C GLN A 107 1.95 -4.48 -1.41
N ALA A 108 0.78 -4.94 -0.97
CA ALA A 108 0.56 -6.35 -0.67
C ALA A 108 0.74 -7.19 -1.94
N GLU A 109 0.17 -6.76 -3.07
CA GLU A 109 0.34 -7.43 -4.36
C GLU A 109 1.82 -7.59 -4.73
N ASN A 110 2.63 -6.53 -4.61
CA ASN A 110 4.04 -6.59 -4.95
C ASN A 110 4.81 -7.61 -4.08
N GLN A 111 4.49 -7.70 -2.79
CA GLN A 111 5.11 -8.68 -1.89
C GLN A 111 4.67 -10.12 -2.22
N ILE A 112 3.38 -10.31 -2.48
CA ILE A 112 2.81 -11.61 -2.84
C ILE A 112 3.39 -12.07 -4.18
N GLU A 113 3.43 -11.18 -5.17
CA GLU A 113 3.97 -11.43 -6.51
C GLU A 113 5.46 -11.78 -6.45
N GLN A 114 6.26 -11.01 -5.71
CA GLN A 114 7.69 -11.32 -5.55
C GLN A 114 7.88 -12.73 -4.96
N ALA A 115 7.14 -13.06 -3.90
CA ALA A 115 7.22 -14.38 -3.27
C ALA A 115 6.73 -15.50 -4.21
N PHE A 116 5.67 -15.26 -4.97
CA PHE A 116 5.15 -16.21 -5.95
C PHE A 116 6.14 -16.46 -7.10
N GLN A 117 6.82 -15.42 -7.59
CA GLN A 117 7.84 -15.56 -8.64
C GLN A 117 9.05 -16.35 -8.14
N CYS A 118 9.51 -16.12 -6.90
CA CYS A 118 10.54 -16.94 -6.27
C CYS A 118 10.12 -18.41 -6.17
N TYR A 119 8.86 -18.67 -5.79
CA TYR A 119 8.31 -20.04 -5.79
C TYR A 119 8.31 -20.64 -7.21
N ARG A 120 7.78 -19.93 -8.20
CA ARG A 120 7.70 -20.39 -9.60
C ARG A 120 9.07 -20.69 -10.22
N SER A 121 10.11 -19.94 -9.85
CA SER A 121 11.48 -20.15 -10.32
C SER A 121 12.23 -21.25 -9.55
N GLY A 122 11.60 -21.87 -8.54
CA GLY A 122 12.23 -22.89 -7.67
C GLY A 122 13.19 -22.30 -6.63
N GLN A 123 13.24 -20.98 -6.48
CA GLN A 123 14.11 -20.27 -5.53
C GLN A 123 13.41 -20.00 -4.18
N GLY A 124 12.12 -20.30 -4.07
CA GLY A 124 11.31 -20.05 -2.88
C GLY A 124 10.35 -21.20 -2.56
N SER A 125 9.82 -21.18 -1.33
CA SER A 125 8.82 -22.14 -0.86
C SER A 125 7.43 -21.83 -1.45
N PHE A 126 6.64 -22.87 -1.73
CA PHE A 126 5.23 -22.71 -2.10
C PHE A 126 4.37 -22.16 -0.95
N THR A 127 4.91 -22.11 0.27
CA THR A 127 4.30 -21.48 1.44
C THR A 127 5.21 -20.36 1.97
N VAL A 128 4.66 -19.16 2.15
CA VAL A 128 5.40 -17.97 2.62
C VAL A 128 4.58 -17.20 3.66
N ASP A 129 5.27 -16.59 4.63
CA ASP A 129 4.65 -15.70 5.60
C ASP A 129 4.90 -14.25 5.18
N ILE A 130 3.84 -13.47 5.01
CA ILE A 130 3.87 -12.07 4.60
C ILE A 130 3.10 -11.23 5.62
N ARG A 131 3.72 -10.15 6.09
CA ARG A 131 3.03 -9.16 6.92
C ARG A 131 2.42 -8.11 6.01
N LEU A 132 1.10 -8.19 5.83
CA LEU A 132 0.41 -7.29 4.92
C LEU A 132 0.40 -5.86 5.49
N PRO A 133 0.61 -4.84 4.65
CA PRO A 133 0.53 -3.44 5.05
C PRO A 133 -0.81 -3.09 5.67
N GLY A 134 -0.80 -2.21 6.68
CA GLY A 134 -2.02 -1.83 7.40
C GLY A 134 -2.63 -2.94 8.27
N ARG A 135 -2.04 -4.14 8.30
CA ARG A 135 -2.51 -5.26 9.14
C ARG A 135 -1.50 -5.59 10.24
N SER A 136 -2.01 -5.82 11.45
CA SER A 136 -1.20 -6.24 12.59
C SER A 136 -0.63 -7.64 12.40
N ASP A 137 -1.40 -8.52 11.75
CA ASP A 137 -1.17 -9.96 11.68
C ASP A 137 -0.30 -10.39 10.50
N THR A 138 0.38 -11.51 10.70
CA THR A 138 1.11 -12.20 9.63
C THR A 138 0.16 -13.15 8.90
N HIS A 139 0.13 -13.03 7.58
CA HIS A 139 -0.62 -13.91 6.70
C HIS A 139 0.31 -14.96 6.12
N GLN A 140 -0.06 -16.23 6.22
CA GLN A 140 0.63 -17.31 5.53
C GLN A 140 -0.08 -17.59 4.21
N PHE A 141 0.64 -17.42 3.11
CA PHE A 141 0.21 -17.72 1.76
C PHE A 141 0.67 -19.12 1.37
N ASN A 142 -0.22 -19.89 0.75
CA ASN A 142 0.06 -21.18 0.13
C ASN A 142 -0.29 -21.11 -1.36
N PHE A 143 0.72 -20.94 -2.20
CA PHE A 143 0.57 -20.75 -3.64
C PHE A 143 0.14 -22.02 -4.37
N LEU A 144 0.46 -23.19 -3.83
CA LEU A 144 0.04 -24.47 -4.42
C LEU A 144 -1.46 -24.72 -4.23
N LYS A 145 -1.99 -24.35 -3.06
CA LYS A 145 -3.41 -24.49 -2.73
C LYS A 145 -4.26 -23.30 -3.17
N GLY A 146 -3.64 -22.19 -3.54
CA GLY A 146 -4.35 -20.93 -3.83
C GLY A 146 -5.08 -20.42 -2.59
N GLN A 147 -4.41 -20.41 -1.42
CA GLN A 147 -5.01 -19.99 -0.15
C GLN A 147 -4.11 -19.06 0.65
N GLN A 148 -4.72 -18.20 1.46
CA GLN A 148 -4.07 -17.49 2.57
C GLN A 148 -4.71 -17.90 3.90
N ARG A 149 -3.95 -17.85 4.98
CA ARG A 149 -4.48 -17.92 6.36
C ARG A 149 -3.84 -16.86 7.24
N ILE A 150 -4.63 -16.29 8.15
CA ILE A 150 -4.09 -15.37 9.16
C ILE A 150 -3.49 -16.22 10.27
N LYS A 151 -2.18 -16.11 10.57
CA LYS A 151 -1.51 -17.04 11.51
C LYS A 151 -2.05 -17.01 12.94
N SER A 152 -2.61 -15.88 13.38
CA SER A 152 -3.23 -15.72 14.69
C SER A 152 -4.64 -16.34 14.77
N THR A 153 -5.22 -16.76 13.65
CA THR A 153 -6.58 -17.31 13.60
C THR A 153 -6.63 -18.61 12.81
N THR A 154 -7.79 -19.25 12.77
CA THR A 154 -8.07 -20.38 11.87
C THR A 154 -8.65 -19.93 10.52
N MET A 155 -8.84 -18.61 10.33
CA MET A 155 -9.46 -18.07 9.13
C MET A 155 -8.56 -18.26 7.92
N THR A 156 -9.13 -18.88 6.90
CA THR A 156 -8.50 -19.16 5.62
C THR A 156 -9.36 -18.56 4.52
N ALA A 157 -8.74 -17.94 3.52
CA ALA A 157 -9.40 -17.40 2.35
C ALA A 157 -8.72 -17.92 1.08
N ASN A 158 -9.49 -18.15 0.02
CA ASN A 158 -8.91 -18.46 -1.29
C ASN A 158 -8.23 -17.21 -1.86
N ILE A 159 -7.17 -17.40 -2.64
CA ILE A 159 -6.48 -16.34 -3.37
C ILE A 159 -6.41 -16.71 -4.85
N LYS A 160 -6.35 -15.69 -5.70
CA LYS A 160 -6.12 -15.87 -7.14
C LYS A 160 -5.23 -14.77 -7.69
N ARG A 161 -4.65 -15.06 -8.85
CA ARG A 161 -3.84 -14.14 -9.65
C ARG A 161 -4.47 -14.02 -11.03
N GLU A 162 -4.86 -12.83 -11.44
CA GLU A 162 -5.50 -12.53 -12.74
C GLU A 162 -4.75 -11.44 -13.49
#